data_AF-A0A6P0Z7X5-F1
#
_entry.id   AF-A0A6P0Z7X5-F1
#
_cell.length_a   1.000
_cell.length_b   1.000
_cell.length_c   1.000
_cell.angle_alpha   90.00
_cell.angle_beta   90.00
_cell.angle_gamma   90.00
#
_symmetry.space_group_name_H-M   'P 1'
#
loop_
_entity.id
_entity.type
_entity.pdbx_description
1 polymer ?
#
loop_
_entity_poly.entity_id
_entity_poly.type
_entity_poly.pdbx_seq_one_letter_code
_entity_poly.pdbx_strand_id
1 'polypeptide(L)'
;PKYPAQAKTLACAGYFGIRDNASVVLGLPYLSQEQFEREKQQIISLLSGPHFMNYRGEPTSINFTKVWVMPEGYGSLLWSEAQANKGVTPDFTKLSVAIVDIGHPTTDCLMVDSFRFARGASKSEAFAMSQFYEQVASQIEGANSQSLSLISAVHKPRGERFYRPKGVTQPTNLDDFLPNLKESFSREVCSRVLAWLPERVTDVILTGGGGEFFWEEIQHLLKDAKINAHLAAPSRQANALGQYIYGEAMLRALANRAAKTGN
;
A
#
# COMPACT_ATOMS: atom_id res chain seq x y z
N PRO A 1 -11.36 11.34 15.24
CA PRO A 1 -11.87 11.75 13.91
C PRO A 1 -12.64 10.59 13.25
N LYS A 2 -13.95 10.75 13.03
CA LYS A 2 -14.83 9.64 12.63
C LYS A 2 -14.51 9.03 11.26
N TYR A 3 -13.77 9.69 10.36
CA TYR A 3 -13.35 9.09 9.08
C TYR A 3 -11.98 9.65 8.62
N PRO A 4 -10.86 8.93 8.83
CA PRO A 4 -9.54 9.40 8.40
C PRO A 4 -9.43 9.55 6.87
N ALA A 5 -10.22 8.81 6.09
CA ALA A 5 -10.20 8.88 4.62
C ALA A 5 -10.64 10.27 4.10
N GLN A 6 -11.78 10.79 4.55
CA GLN A 6 -12.28 12.10 4.10
C GLN A 6 -11.29 13.24 4.41
N ALA A 7 -10.80 13.30 5.65
CA ALA A 7 -9.84 14.31 6.05
C ALA A 7 -8.54 14.25 5.24
N LYS A 8 -8.01 13.05 4.99
CA LYS A 8 -6.82 12.86 4.15
C LYS A 8 -7.07 13.28 2.70
N THR A 9 -8.16 12.83 2.08
CA THR A 9 -8.50 13.18 0.70
C THR A 9 -8.66 14.68 0.51
N LEU A 10 -9.38 15.35 1.42
CA LEU A 10 -9.56 16.81 1.37
C LEU A 10 -8.25 17.56 1.63
N ALA A 11 -7.43 17.11 2.58
CA ALA A 11 -6.10 17.69 2.80
C ALA A 11 -5.19 17.54 1.56
N CYS A 12 -5.23 16.40 0.88
CA CYS A 12 -4.50 16.21 -0.39
C CYS A 12 -5.01 17.14 -1.48
N ALA A 13 -6.33 17.28 -1.63
CA ALA A 13 -6.92 18.21 -2.60
C ALA A 13 -6.46 19.65 -2.35
N GLY A 14 -6.48 20.10 -1.08
CA GLY A 14 -5.97 21.42 -0.70
C GLY A 14 -4.47 21.57 -0.95
N TYR A 15 -3.67 20.56 -0.60
CA TYR A 15 -2.22 20.58 -0.79
C TYR A 15 -1.82 20.69 -2.26
N PHE A 16 -2.49 19.96 -3.16
CA PHE A 16 -2.21 19.97 -4.59
C PHE A 16 -3.00 21.02 -5.37
N GLY A 17 -3.82 21.84 -4.70
CA GLY A 17 -4.61 22.89 -5.33
C GLY A 17 -5.70 22.36 -6.27
N ILE A 18 -6.21 21.16 -6.04
CA ILE A 18 -7.32 20.58 -6.81
C ILE A 18 -8.60 21.35 -6.46
N ARG A 19 -9.28 21.88 -7.49
CA ARG A 19 -10.49 22.71 -7.39
C ARG A 19 -11.56 22.21 -8.35
N ASP A 20 -12.78 22.72 -8.17
CA ASP A 20 -13.93 22.43 -9.01
C ASP A 20 -14.26 20.93 -9.07
N ASN A 21 -14.44 20.36 -10.25
CA ASN A 21 -14.82 18.96 -10.40
C ASN A 21 -13.59 18.05 -10.40
N ALA A 22 -13.58 17.07 -9.51
CA ALA A 22 -12.56 16.03 -9.47
C ALA A 22 -13.20 14.64 -9.47
N SER A 23 -12.37 13.65 -9.77
CA SER A 23 -12.66 12.24 -9.51
C SER A 23 -11.56 11.69 -8.60
N VAL A 24 -11.91 10.75 -7.73
CA VAL A 24 -10.96 10.17 -6.78
C VAL A 24 -11.05 8.65 -6.78
N VAL A 25 -9.89 8.01 -6.70
CA VAL A 25 -9.74 6.57 -6.46
C VAL A 25 -9.06 6.41 -5.12
N LEU A 26 -9.55 5.49 -4.29
CA LEU A 26 -9.00 5.17 -2.97
C LEU A 26 -8.74 3.67 -2.82
N GLY A 27 -7.68 3.34 -2.10
CA GLY A 27 -7.45 1.99 -1.58
C GLY A 27 -8.22 1.76 -0.28
N LEU A 28 -8.67 0.53 -0.07
CA LEU A 28 -9.29 0.08 1.18
C LEU A 28 -8.75 -1.32 1.51
N PRO A 29 -8.24 -1.55 2.75
CA PRO A 29 -7.85 -2.89 3.20
C PRO A 29 -8.97 -3.90 3.01
N TYR A 30 -8.61 -5.11 2.59
CA TYR A 30 -9.57 -6.16 2.31
C TYR A 30 -9.55 -7.22 3.43
N LEU A 31 -10.35 -7.01 4.48
CA LEU A 31 -10.47 -7.96 5.60
C LEU A 31 -11.49 -9.05 5.29
N SER A 32 -12.64 -8.65 4.75
CA SER A 32 -13.68 -9.56 4.29
C SER A 32 -14.53 -8.87 3.22
N GLN A 33 -15.27 -9.67 2.44
CA GLN A 33 -16.18 -9.15 1.44
C GLN A 33 -17.25 -8.21 2.05
N GLU A 34 -17.81 -8.58 3.19
CA GLU A 34 -18.84 -7.80 3.87
C GLU A 34 -18.29 -6.47 4.39
N GLN A 35 -17.13 -6.51 5.05
CA GLN A 35 -16.45 -5.32 5.55
C GLN A 35 -16.10 -4.37 4.40
N PHE A 36 -15.52 -4.90 3.32
CA PHE A 36 -15.09 -4.11 2.18
C PHE A 36 -16.27 -3.38 1.53
N GLU A 37 -17.38 -4.04 1.24
CA GLU A 37 -18.53 -3.36 0.59
C GLU A 37 -19.18 -2.35 1.53
N ARG A 38 -19.31 -2.65 2.83
CA ARG A 38 -19.87 -1.71 3.81
C ARG A 38 -19.05 -0.42 3.87
N GLU A 39 -17.74 -0.54 4.05
CA GLU A 39 -16.84 0.62 4.17
C GLU A 39 -16.67 1.37 2.85
N LYS A 40 -16.64 0.65 1.72
CA LYS A 40 -16.67 1.26 0.38
C LYS A 40 -17.90 2.14 0.20
N GLN A 41 -19.10 1.68 0.58
CA GLN A 41 -20.31 2.51 0.48
C GLN A 41 -20.23 3.75 1.37
N GLN A 42 -19.68 3.61 2.58
CA GLN A 42 -19.45 4.74 3.48
C GLN A 42 -18.49 5.76 2.87
N ILE A 43 -17.35 5.33 2.32
CA ILE A 43 -16.37 6.19 1.66
C ILE A 43 -17.00 6.94 0.49
N ILE A 44 -17.71 6.23 -0.39
CA ILE A 44 -18.41 6.82 -1.53
C ILE A 44 -19.41 7.87 -1.06
N SER A 45 -20.24 7.54 -0.06
CA SER A 45 -21.23 8.47 0.49
C SER A 45 -20.60 9.69 1.14
N LEU A 46 -19.45 9.54 1.82
CA LEU A 46 -18.78 10.64 2.52
C LEU A 46 -18.06 11.59 1.56
N LEU A 47 -17.56 11.08 0.43
CA LEU A 47 -16.75 11.86 -0.50
C LEU A 47 -17.53 12.38 -1.69
N SER A 48 -18.62 11.74 -2.11
CA SER A 48 -19.36 12.19 -3.30
C SER A 48 -19.97 13.57 -3.08
N GLY A 49 -19.92 14.40 -4.11
CA GLY A 49 -20.53 15.73 -4.10
C GLY A 49 -19.59 16.85 -3.62
N PRO A 50 -20.15 18.04 -3.33
CA PRO A 50 -19.38 19.24 -3.01
C PRO A 50 -18.85 19.24 -1.58
N HIS A 51 -17.61 19.71 -1.43
CA HIS A 51 -16.91 19.94 -0.18
C HIS A 51 -16.38 21.37 -0.15
N PHE A 52 -16.67 22.06 0.94
CA PHE A 52 -16.14 23.39 1.23
C PHE A 52 -15.21 23.29 2.42
N MET A 53 -13.97 23.73 2.24
CA MET A 53 -12.93 23.64 3.27
C MET A 53 -12.06 24.89 3.29
N ASN A 54 -11.45 25.18 4.44
CA ASN A 54 -10.38 26.16 4.55
C ASN A 54 -9.06 25.40 4.62
N TYR A 55 -8.19 25.62 3.63
CA TYR A 55 -6.87 25.02 3.60
C TYR A 55 -5.80 26.11 3.68
N ARG A 56 -5.01 26.09 4.78
CA ARG A 56 -3.97 27.11 5.06
C ARG A 56 -4.49 28.56 5.01
N GLY A 57 -5.72 28.78 5.48
CA GLY A 57 -6.36 30.10 5.51
C GLY A 57 -7.13 30.46 4.24
N GLU A 58 -7.00 29.67 3.18
CA GLU A 58 -7.67 29.92 1.89
C GLU A 58 -8.95 29.07 1.74
N PRO A 59 -10.10 29.68 1.42
CA PRO A 59 -11.30 28.94 1.05
C PRO A 59 -11.07 28.13 -0.23
N THR A 60 -11.37 26.83 -0.17
CA THR A 60 -11.24 25.91 -1.29
C THR A 60 -12.53 25.10 -1.42
N SER A 61 -13.02 24.96 -2.65
CA SER A 61 -14.17 24.12 -3.00
C SER A 61 -13.74 23.03 -3.96
N ILE A 62 -14.22 21.82 -3.70
CA ILE A 62 -14.02 20.66 -4.56
C ILE A 62 -15.30 19.83 -4.61
N ASN A 63 -15.69 19.40 -5.80
CA ASN A 63 -16.83 18.55 -6.04
C ASN A 63 -16.33 17.21 -6.60
N PHE A 64 -16.39 16.15 -5.80
CA PHE A 64 -16.04 14.82 -6.28
C PHE A 64 -17.22 14.23 -7.04
N THR A 65 -17.11 14.25 -8.36
CA THR A 65 -18.13 13.75 -9.31
C THR A 65 -18.12 12.23 -9.43
N LYS A 66 -16.99 11.60 -9.13
CA LYS A 66 -16.80 10.14 -9.05
C LYS A 66 -15.88 9.78 -7.90
N VAL A 67 -16.27 8.74 -7.17
CA VAL A 67 -15.47 8.12 -6.11
C VAL A 67 -15.42 6.63 -6.42
N TRP A 68 -14.21 6.11 -6.62
CA TRP A 68 -13.96 4.67 -6.77
C TRP A 68 -13.13 4.16 -5.62
N VAL A 69 -13.42 2.92 -5.20
CA VAL A 69 -12.70 2.25 -4.12
C VAL A 69 -12.23 0.89 -4.64
N MET A 70 -10.96 0.59 -4.40
CA MET A 70 -10.29 -0.66 -4.80
C MET A 70 -9.64 -1.32 -3.58
N PRO A 71 -9.44 -2.64 -3.60
CA PRO A 71 -8.61 -3.31 -2.59
C PRO A 71 -7.20 -2.70 -2.55
N GLU A 72 -6.69 -2.44 -1.35
CA GLU A 72 -5.32 -1.98 -1.13
C GLU A 72 -4.31 -3.00 -1.68
N GLY A 73 -3.21 -2.53 -2.27
CA GLY A 73 -2.28 -3.35 -3.05
C GLY A 73 -2.68 -3.62 -4.51
N TYR A 74 -3.98 -3.67 -4.86
CA TYR A 74 -4.39 -4.05 -6.23
C TYR A 74 -3.83 -3.12 -7.31
N GLY A 75 -3.69 -1.82 -7.01
CA GLY A 75 -3.09 -0.86 -7.93
C GLY A 75 -1.67 -1.27 -8.33
N SER A 76 -0.90 -1.91 -7.44
CA SER A 76 0.47 -2.33 -7.73
C SER A 76 0.54 -3.35 -8.85
N LEU A 77 -0.47 -4.22 -9.02
CA LEU A 77 -0.57 -5.11 -10.19
C LEU A 77 -0.74 -4.32 -11.50
N LEU A 78 -1.66 -3.33 -11.50
CA LEU A 78 -1.90 -2.48 -12.67
C LEU A 78 -0.64 -1.68 -13.05
N TRP A 79 0.08 -1.18 -12.04
CA TRP A 79 1.33 -0.48 -12.23
C TRP A 79 2.41 -1.39 -12.81
N SER A 80 2.61 -2.58 -12.23
CA SER A 80 3.59 -3.56 -12.69
C SER A 80 3.34 -3.97 -14.15
N GLU A 81 2.08 -4.25 -14.52
CA GLU A 81 1.72 -4.56 -15.90
C GLU A 81 1.92 -3.38 -16.85
N ALA A 82 1.58 -2.15 -16.43
CA ALA A 82 1.82 -0.97 -17.24
C ALA A 82 3.32 -0.70 -17.47
N GLN A 83 4.18 -1.08 -16.52
CA GLN A 83 5.63 -1.03 -16.69
C GLN A 83 6.19 -2.23 -17.47
N ALA A 84 5.46 -3.35 -17.51
CA ALA A 84 5.94 -4.58 -18.13
C ALA A 84 6.21 -4.43 -19.63
N ASN A 85 5.49 -3.53 -20.29
CA ASN A 85 5.74 -3.14 -21.69
C ASN A 85 7.09 -2.44 -21.93
N LYS A 86 7.93 -2.29 -20.89
CA LYS A 86 9.28 -1.72 -20.96
C LYS A 86 10.39 -2.74 -20.62
N GLY A 87 10.08 -4.03 -20.42
CA GLY A 87 11.06 -5.05 -20.03
C GLY A 87 10.61 -6.52 -20.20
N VAL A 88 11.41 -7.46 -19.68
CA VAL A 88 11.13 -8.92 -19.66
C VAL A 88 10.42 -9.27 -18.36
N THR A 89 9.18 -8.83 -18.22
CA THR A 89 8.31 -9.16 -17.08
C THR A 89 7.22 -10.12 -17.54
N PRO A 90 6.75 -11.04 -16.68
CA PRO A 90 5.66 -11.93 -17.03
C PRO A 90 4.41 -11.13 -17.40
N ASP A 91 3.64 -11.64 -18.37
CA ASP A 91 2.32 -11.11 -18.70
C ASP A 91 1.35 -11.49 -17.57
N PHE A 92 1.15 -10.58 -16.62
CA PHE A 92 0.31 -10.86 -15.45
C PHE A 92 -1.16 -10.99 -15.81
N THR A 93 -1.58 -10.58 -17.01
CA THR A 93 -2.96 -10.74 -17.49
C THR A 93 -3.38 -12.20 -17.66
N LYS A 94 -2.41 -13.11 -17.71
CA LYS A 94 -2.61 -14.56 -17.91
C LYS A 94 -2.24 -15.41 -16.69
N LEU A 95 -1.79 -14.80 -15.60
CA LEU A 95 -1.23 -15.50 -14.46
C LEU A 95 -2.13 -15.46 -13.23
N SER A 96 -1.98 -16.47 -12.40
CA SER A 96 -2.44 -16.49 -11.01
C SER A 96 -1.33 -15.89 -10.14
N VAL A 97 -1.56 -14.67 -9.64
CA VAL A 97 -0.58 -13.83 -8.96
C VAL A 97 -1.10 -13.48 -7.57
N ALA A 98 -0.23 -13.55 -6.58
CA ALA A 98 -0.47 -12.97 -5.27
C ALA A 98 0.15 -11.57 -5.17
N ILE A 99 -0.57 -10.63 -4.58
CA ILE A 99 -0.06 -9.31 -4.23
C ILE A 99 0.08 -9.26 -2.72
N VAL A 100 1.24 -8.83 -2.23
CA VAL A 100 1.53 -8.67 -0.81
C VAL A 100 1.95 -7.21 -0.58
N ASP A 101 1.01 -6.39 -0.12
CA ASP A 101 1.23 -4.97 0.22
C ASP A 101 1.55 -4.84 1.71
N ILE A 102 2.83 -4.65 2.02
CA ILE A 102 3.27 -4.48 3.41
C ILE A 102 3.24 -2.99 3.74
N GLY A 103 2.12 -2.56 4.31
CA GLY A 103 1.86 -1.21 4.75
C GLY A 103 2.47 -0.88 6.13
N HIS A 104 1.93 0.17 6.75
CA HIS A 104 2.32 0.52 8.11
C HIS A 104 1.60 -0.35 9.16
N PRO A 105 0.26 -0.39 9.22
CA PRO A 105 -0.46 -1.22 10.19
C PRO A 105 -0.79 -2.63 9.70
N THR A 106 -0.87 -2.84 8.39
CA THR A 106 -1.38 -4.09 7.78
C THR A 106 -0.49 -4.61 6.68
N THR A 107 -0.53 -5.92 6.49
CA THR A 107 -0.09 -6.59 5.28
C THR A 107 -1.32 -7.10 4.54
N ASP A 108 -1.59 -6.56 3.36
CA ASP A 108 -2.73 -6.92 2.52
C ASP A 108 -2.29 -7.97 1.49
N CYS A 109 -2.92 -9.14 1.56
CA CYS A 109 -2.62 -10.32 0.75
C CYS A 109 -3.77 -10.55 -0.23
N LEU A 110 -3.60 -10.14 -1.48
CA LEU A 110 -4.62 -10.28 -2.52
C LEU A 110 -4.29 -11.42 -3.46
N MET A 111 -5.26 -12.29 -3.71
CA MET A 111 -5.17 -13.26 -4.80
C MET A 111 -5.84 -12.69 -6.06
N VAL A 112 -5.11 -12.72 -7.17
CA VAL A 112 -5.61 -12.30 -8.48
C VAL A 112 -5.37 -13.42 -9.49
N ASP A 113 -6.40 -13.80 -10.22
CA ASP A 113 -6.31 -14.79 -11.29
C ASP A 113 -6.66 -14.17 -12.63
N SER A 114 -5.68 -14.00 -13.51
CA SER A 114 -5.86 -13.38 -14.83
C SER A 114 -6.58 -12.02 -14.73
N PHE A 115 -6.07 -11.15 -13.85
CA PHE A 115 -6.67 -9.83 -13.54
C PHE A 115 -8.07 -9.87 -12.90
N ARG A 116 -8.52 -11.04 -12.44
CA ARG A 116 -9.77 -11.19 -11.68
C ARG A 116 -9.45 -11.31 -10.20
N PHE A 117 -9.95 -10.37 -9.43
CA PHE A 117 -9.80 -10.36 -7.98
C PHE A 117 -10.52 -11.56 -7.33
N ALA A 118 -9.77 -12.44 -6.68
CA ALA A 118 -10.29 -13.61 -5.99
C ALA A 118 -10.61 -13.27 -4.53
N ARG A 119 -11.82 -12.72 -4.34
CA ARG A 119 -12.36 -12.25 -3.04
C ARG A 119 -12.23 -13.26 -1.90
N GLY A 120 -12.52 -14.54 -2.15
CA GLY A 120 -12.51 -15.59 -1.10
C GLY A 120 -11.12 -16.09 -0.72
N ALA A 121 -10.09 -15.76 -1.50
CA ALA A 121 -8.71 -16.15 -1.25
C ALA A 121 -7.83 -14.96 -0.80
N SER A 122 -8.41 -13.76 -0.70
CA SER A 122 -7.72 -12.53 -0.28
C SER A 122 -7.99 -12.23 1.18
N LYS A 123 -7.01 -11.67 1.88
CA LYS A 123 -7.11 -11.28 3.30
C LYS A 123 -6.20 -10.10 3.62
N SER A 124 -6.37 -9.54 4.81
CA SER A 124 -5.47 -8.55 5.38
C SER A 124 -5.10 -8.97 6.80
N GLU A 125 -3.83 -8.84 7.18
CA GLU A 125 -3.30 -9.18 8.50
C GLU A 125 -2.75 -7.95 9.21
N ALA A 126 -2.99 -7.85 10.51
CA ALA A 126 -2.41 -6.81 11.38
C ALA A 126 -0.96 -7.15 11.78
N PHE A 127 -0.11 -7.42 10.79
CA PHE A 127 1.31 -7.72 10.97
C PHE A 127 2.11 -7.04 9.85
N ALA A 128 2.81 -5.95 10.16
CA ALA A 128 3.41 -5.05 9.18
C ALA A 128 4.54 -4.19 9.80
N MET A 129 4.90 -3.08 9.17
CA MET A 129 6.01 -2.24 9.61
C MET A 129 5.86 -1.70 11.04
N SER A 130 4.64 -1.48 11.53
CA SER A 130 4.40 -1.00 12.91
C SER A 130 4.94 -1.99 13.95
N GLN A 131 4.72 -3.30 13.75
CA GLN A 131 5.24 -4.35 14.61
C GLN A 131 6.76 -4.47 14.50
N PHE A 132 7.32 -4.24 13.31
CA PHE A 132 8.78 -4.18 13.17
C PHE A 132 9.38 -3.02 13.98
N TYR A 133 8.77 -1.83 13.94
CA TYR A 133 9.23 -0.71 14.76
C TYR A 133 9.07 -0.95 16.26
N GLU A 134 8.07 -1.72 16.69
CA GLU A 134 7.93 -2.19 18.06
C GLU A 134 9.08 -3.11 18.48
N GLN A 135 9.48 -4.07 17.62
CA GLN A 135 10.63 -4.94 17.87
C GLN A 135 11.96 -4.16 17.92
N VAL A 136 12.12 -3.13 17.09
CA VAL A 136 13.29 -2.24 17.16
C VAL A 136 13.27 -1.42 18.45
N ALA A 137 12.13 -0.82 18.79
CA ALA A 137 11.99 -0.02 20.01
C ALA A 137 12.23 -0.85 21.27
N SER A 138 11.85 -2.13 21.29
CA SER A 138 12.07 -3.01 22.45
C SER A 138 13.56 -3.27 22.74
N GLN A 139 14.46 -3.01 21.79
CA GLN A 139 15.91 -3.12 22.00
C GLN A 139 16.52 -1.85 22.60
N ILE A 140 15.74 -0.78 22.78
CA ILE A 140 16.23 0.54 23.15
C ILE A 140 15.41 1.06 24.33
N GLU A 141 16.06 1.22 25.48
CA GLU A 141 15.40 1.76 26.67
C GLU A 141 14.79 3.15 26.41
N GLY A 142 13.52 3.32 26.79
CA GLY A 142 12.79 4.58 26.62
C GLY A 142 12.40 4.93 25.17
N ALA A 143 12.60 4.03 24.21
CA ALA A 143 12.19 4.26 22.83
C ALA A 143 10.66 4.21 22.66
N ASN A 144 10.16 4.99 21.69
CA ASN A 144 8.77 4.97 21.26
C ASN A 144 8.71 4.51 19.80
N SER A 145 8.04 3.39 19.52
CA SER A 145 7.90 2.80 18.18
C SER A 145 7.21 3.72 17.18
N GLN A 146 6.39 4.67 17.65
CA GLN A 146 5.69 5.67 16.81
C GLN A 146 6.52 6.95 16.60
N SER A 147 7.74 7.01 17.13
CA SER A 147 8.61 8.17 16.99
C SER A 147 9.08 8.32 15.54
N LEU A 148 8.81 9.49 14.93
CA LEU A 148 9.30 9.80 13.58
C LEU A 148 10.83 9.75 13.48
N SER A 149 11.56 10.07 14.55
CA SER A 149 13.02 9.97 14.55
C SER A 149 13.51 8.53 14.61
N LEU A 150 12.80 7.61 15.29
CA LEU A 150 13.11 6.18 15.26
C LEU A 150 12.85 5.62 13.86
N ILE A 151 11.65 5.88 13.33
CA ILE A 151 11.25 5.46 11.99
C ILE A 151 12.24 5.99 10.95
N SER A 152 12.64 7.26 11.04
CA SER A 152 13.67 7.82 10.15
C SER A 152 15.02 7.10 10.28
N ALA A 153 15.48 6.84 11.51
CA ALA A 153 16.77 6.18 11.75
C ALA A 153 16.82 4.74 11.21
N VAL A 154 15.72 3.99 11.32
CA VAL A 154 15.60 2.61 10.78
C VAL A 154 15.79 2.56 9.27
N HIS A 155 15.34 3.60 8.54
CA HIS A 155 15.40 3.66 7.09
C HIS A 155 16.70 4.27 6.54
N LYS A 156 17.62 4.70 7.40
CA LYS A 156 18.91 5.24 6.95
C LYS A 156 19.84 4.13 6.42
N PRO A 157 20.82 4.47 5.59
CA PRO A 157 21.89 3.56 5.22
C PRO A 157 22.65 3.01 6.44
N ARG A 158 23.23 1.82 6.28
CA ARG A 158 24.16 1.26 7.27
C ARG A 158 25.30 2.25 7.52
N GLY A 159 25.69 2.43 8.77
CA GLY A 159 26.67 3.42 9.22
C GLY A 159 26.06 4.76 9.64
N GLU A 160 24.77 5.01 9.33
CA GLU A 160 24.08 6.26 9.68
C GLU A 160 22.87 6.05 10.62
N ARG A 161 22.62 4.80 11.02
CA ARG A 161 21.43 4.39 11.77
C ARG A 161 21.59 4.65 13.27
N PHE A 162 21.52 5.91 13.65
CA PHE A 162 21.58 6.31 15.05
C PHE A 162 20.22 6.84 15.52
N TYR A 163 19.77 6.35 16.67
CA TYR A 163 18.55 6.83 17.32
C TYR A 163 18.83 7.26 18.75
N ARG A 164 18.22 8.37 19.17
CA ARG A 164 18.34 8.89 20.53
C ARG A 164 16.94 9.18 21.08
N PRO A 165 16.45 8.40 22.06
CA PRO A 165 15.22 8.71 22.77
C PRO A 165 15.30 10.08 23.44
N LYS A 166 14.15 10.71 23.72
CA LYS A 166 14.12 11.99 24.43
C LYS A 166 14.68 11.82 25.84
N GLY A 167 15.58 12.72 26.25
CA GLY A 167 16.19 12.70 27.58
C GLY A 167 17.40 11.76 27.71
N VAL A 168 17.73 10.97 26.70
CA VAL A 168 18.93 10.12 26.68
C VAL A 168 20.09 10.89 26.05
N THR A 169 21.28 10.79 26.64
CA THR A 169 22.47 11.53 26.21
C THR A 169 23.19 10.87 25.03
N GLN A 170 23.30 9.54 25.04
CA GLN A 170 24.00 8.76 24.02
C GLN A 170 23.04 8.16 23.00
N PRO A 171 23.30 8.29 21.68
CA PRO A 171 22.51 7.60 20.67
C PRO A 171 22.83 6.11 20.65
N THR A 172 21.81 5.29 20.40
CA THR A 172 21.97 3.86 20.11
C THR A 172 22.30 3.68 18.62
N ASN A 173 23.33 2.87 18.34
CA ASN A 173 23.62 2.41 16.99
C ASN A 173 22.68 1.24 16.65
N LEU A 174 21.81 1.42 15.66
CA LEU A 174 20.85 0.39 15.27
C LEU A 174 21.52 -0.74 14.49
N ASP A 175 22.69 -0.51 13.87
CA ASP A 175 23.38 -1.55 13.10
C ASP A 175 23.82 -2.76 13.93
N ASP A 176 23.88 -2.60 15.26
CA ASP A 176 24.28 -3.66 16.18
C ASP A 176 23.24 -4.80 16.25
N PHE A 177 21.97 -4.53 15.93
CA PHE A 177 20.89 -5.51 16.06
C PHE A 177 19.85 -5.47 14.91
N LEU A 178 19.71 -4.33 14.21
CA LEU A 178 18.71 -4.16 13.15
C LEU A 178 18.82 -5.21 12.03
N PRO A 179 20.01 -5.64 11.55
CA PRO A 179 20.11 -6.69 10.54
C PRO A 179 19.46 -8.01 10.98
N ASN A 180 19.70 -8.43 12.24
CA ASN A 180 19.14 -9.67 12.78
C ASN A 180 17.62 -9.56 12.97
N LEU A 181 17.12 -8.41 13.45
CA LEU A 181 15.68 -8.17 13.52
C LEU A 181 15.04 -8.18 12.15
N LYS A 182 15.67 -7.55 11.16
CA LYS A 182 15.18 -7.50 9.78
C LYS A 182 15.09 -8.90 9.19
N GLU A 183 16.11 -9.73 9.38
CA GLU A 183 16.10 -11.12 8.94
C GLU A 183 14.98 -11.93 9.62
N SER A 184 14.90 -11.88 10.96
CA SER A 184 13.87 -12.60 11.72
C SER A 184 12.45 -12.18 11.32
N PHE A 185 12.21 -10.88 11.18
CA PHE A 185 10.92 -10.35 10.77
C PHE A 185 10.58 -10.76 9.33
N SER A 186 11.55 -10.73 8.41
CA SER A 186 11.35 -11.17 7.02
C SER A 186 10.98 -12.65 6.94
N ARG A 187 11.60 -13.50 7.78
CA ARG A 187 11.23 -14.93 7.89
C ARG A 187 9.80 -15.10 8.39
N GLU A 188 9.37 -14.31 9.37
CA GLU A 188 8.00 -14.36 9.87
C GLU A 188 6.98 -13.89 8.82
N VAL A 189 7.24 -12.77 8.15
CA VAL A 189 6.40 -12.29 7.03
C VAL A 189 6.31 -13.36 5.94
N CYS A 190 7.44 -13.90 5.50
CA CYS A 190 7.45 -14.90 4.44
C CYS A 190 6.73 -16.19 4.85
N SER A 191 6.91 -16.66 6.09
CA SER A 191 6.18 -17.81 6.62
C SER A 191 4.67 -17.60 6.59
N ARG A 192 4.19 -16.41 7.00
CA ARG A 192 2.76 -16.05 6.93
C ARG A 192 2.23 -15.98 5.49
N VAL A 193 3.02 -15.40 4.58
CA VAL A 193 2.69 -15.34 3.15
C VAL A 193 2.59 -16.75 2.57
N LEU A 194 3.60 -17.60 2.77
CA LEU A 194 3.62 -18.97 2.25
C LEU A 194 2.50 -19.84 2.86
N ALA A 195 2.18 -19.68 4.14
CA ALA A 195 1.06 -20.38 4.78
C ALA A 195 -0.31 -19.97 4.22
N TRP A 196 -0.42 -18.75 3.68
CA TRP A 196 -1.63 -18.27 3.01
C TRP A 196 -1.69 -18.61 1.52
N LEU A 197 -0.53 -18.67 0.87
CA LEU A 197 -0.42 -18.62 -0.58
C LEU A 197 -1.26 -19.72 -1.25
N PRO A 198 -2.22 -19.38 -2.12
CA PRO A 198 -2.98 -20.39 -2.84
C PRO A 198 -2.08 -21.27 -3.72
N GLU A 199 -2.29 -22.58 -3.76
CA GLU A 199 -1.42 -23.56 -4.43
C GLU A 199 -1.12 -23.25 -5.91
N ARG A 200 -2.06 -22.59 -6.61
CA ARG A 200 -1.91 -22.25 -8.03
C ARG A 200 -1.05 -21.01 -8.31
N VAL A 201 -0.62 -20.30 -7.27
CA VAL A 201 0.18 -19.09 -7.41
C VAL A 201 1.63 -19.45 -7.65
N THR A 202 2.18 -18.95 -8.75
CA THR A 202 3.61 -19.08 -9.07
C THR A 202 4.38 -17.78 -8.87
N ASP A 203 3.66 -16.65 -8.79
CA ASP A 203 4.22 -15.31 -8.82
C ASP A 203 3.65 -14.47 -7.67
N VAL A 204 4.55 -13.82 -6.92
CA VAL A 204 4.21 -12.90 -5.83
C VAL A 204 4.76 -11.51 -6.17
N ILE A 205 3.88 -10.51 -6.19
CA ILE A 205 4.24 -9.10 -6.28
C ILE A 205 4.28 -8.52 -4.86
N LEU A 206 5.47 -8.16 -4.39
CA LEU A 206 5.67 -7.38 -3.16
C LEU A 206 5.52 -5.89 -3.47
N THR A 207 4.84 -5.18 -2.56
CA THR A 207 4.63 -3.74 -2.66
C THR A 207 4.54 -3.09 -1.27
N GLY A 208 4.31 -1.78 -1.23
CA GLY A 208 4.25 -1.01 0.02
C GLY A 208 5.64 -0.64 0.57
N GLY A 209 5.64 0.10 1.68
CA GLY A 209 6.89 0.52 2.32
C GLY A 209 7.69 -0.64 2.91
N GLY A 210 7.02 -1.67 3.39
CA GLY A 210 7.66 -2.88 3.90
C GLY A 210 8.15 -3.81 2.77
N GLY A 211 7.46 -3.87 1.63
CA GLY A 211 7.87 -4.70 0.50
C GLY A 211 9.25 -4.34 -0.04
N GLU A 212 9.53 -3.04 -0.16
CA GLU A 212 10.88 -2.54 -0.52
C GLU A 212 11.87 -2.72 0.63
N PHE A 213 11.46 -2.43 1.86
CA PHE A 213 12.36 -2.51 3.01
C PHE A 213 12.89 -3.94 3.22
N PHE A 214 12.04 -4.95 3.08
CA PHE A 214 12.38 -6.38 3.27
C PHE A 214 12.64 -7.14 1.97
N TRP A 215 12.77 -6.44 0.83
CA TRP A 215 12.84 -7.07 -0.49
C TRP A 215 13.94 -8.12 -0.59
N GLU A 216 15.17 -7.77 -0.19
CA GLU A 216 16.34 -8.64 -0.28
C GLU A 216 16.15 -9.97 0.45
N GLU A 217 15.63 -9.93 1.67
CA GLU A 217 15.43 -11.13 2.47
C GLU A 217 14.23 -11.95 1.96
N ILE A 218 13.11 -11.31 1.65
CA ILE A 218 11.88 -12.02 1.25
C ILE A 218 12.03 -12.63 -0.15
N GLN A 219 12.68 -11.97 -1.11
CA GLN A 219 12.86 -12.52 -2.45
C GLN A 219 13.64 -13.85 -2.43
N HIS A 220 14.63 -13.98 -1.54
CA HIS A 220 15.40 -15.21 -1.39
C HIS A 220 14.55 -16.33 -0.79
N LEU A 221 13.77 -16.03 0.26
CA LEU A 221 12.90 -17.02 0.90
C LEU A 221 11.78 -17.51 -0.03
N LEU A 222 11.20 -16.62 -0.84
CA LEU A 222 10.21 -16.99 -1.85
C LEU A 222 10.84 -17.85 -2.96
N LYS A 223 12.05 -17.51 -3.39
CA LYS A 223 12.79 -18.30 -4.38
C LYS A 223 13.08 -19.72 -3.89
N ASP A 224 13.46 -19.89 -2.62
CA ASP A 224 13.67 -21.21 -2.02
C ASP A 224 12.37 -22.03 -1.99
N ALA A 225 11.23 -21.37 -1.83
CA ALA A 225 9.90 -21.96 -1.95
C ALA A 225 9.42 -22.15 -3.41
N LYS A 226 10.29 -21.90 -4.41
CA LYS A 226 9.98 -21.96 -5.86
C LYS A 226 8.89 -20.99 -6.31
N ILE A 227 8.77 -19.85 -5.64
CA ILE A 227 7.88 -18.76 -6.00
C ILE A 227 8.68 -17.64 -6.66
N ASN A 228 8.21 -17.16 -7.81
CA ASN A 228 8.80 -16.02 -8.50
C ASN A 228 8.39 -14.73 -7.77
N ALA A 229 9.37 -14.05 -7.17
CA ALA A 229 9.14 -12.78 -6.50
C ALA A 229 9.34 -11.60 -7.48
N HIS A 230 8.45 -10.62 -7.39
CA HIS A 230 8.51 -9.36 -8.13
C HIS A 230 8.38 -8.21 -7.14
N LEU A 231 9.11 -7.11 -7.36
CA LEU A 231 8.94 -5.87 -6.61
C LEU A 231 8.22 -4.85 -7.50
N ALA A 232 7.07 -4.35 -7.05
CA ALA A 232 6.37 -3.29 -7.76
C ALA A 232 7.07 -1.94 -7.56
N ALA A 233 8.15 -1.65 -8.28
CA ALA A 233 8.93 -0.44 -8.09
C ALA A 233 8.32 0.80 -8.79
N PRO A 234 8.29 2.00 -8.16
CA PRO A 234 8.65 2.28 -6.77
C PRO A 234 7.59 1.79 -5.78
N SER A 235 7.98 0.93 -4.83
CA SER A 235 7.09 0.13 -3.99
C SER A 235 6.09 0.94 -3.17
N ARG A 236 6.54 2.07 -2.60
CA ARG A 236 5.69 2.95 -1.78
C ARG A 236 4.59 3.67 -2.56
N GLN A 237 4.73 3.78 -3.89
CA GLN A 237 3.84 4.56 -4.74
C GLN A 237 3.08 3.69 -5.74
N ALA A 238 3.51 2.46 -6.00
CA ALA A 238 2.94 1.58 -7.02
C ALA A 238 1.43 1.43 -6.91
N ASN A 239 0.89 1.26 -5.70
CA ASN A 239 -0.55 1.15 -5.49
C ASN A 239 -1.28 2.43 -5.94
N ALA A 240 -0.79 3.61 -5.53
CA ALA A 240 -1.38 4.89 -5.92
C ALA A 240 -1.23 5.18 -7.43
N LEU A 241 -0.09 4.82 -8.03
CA LEU A 241 0.13 4.96 -9.47
C LEU A 241 -0.81 4.06 -10.29
N GLY A 242 -1.04 2.83 -9.82
CA GLY A 242 -2.03 1.93 -10.42
C GLY A 242 -3.47 2.39 -10.23
N GLN A 243 -3.80 2.97 -9.07
CA GLN A 243 -5.10 3.60 -8.84
C GLN A 243 -5.34 4.77 -9.79
N TYR A 244 -4.29 5.56 -10.09
CA TYR A 244 -4.36 6.61 -11.10
C TYR A 244 -4.63 6.04 -12.50
N ILE A 245 -3.91 4.98 -12.92
CA ILE A 245 -4.15 4.28 -14.19
C ILE A 245 -5.59 3.76 -14.28
N TYR A 246 -6.09 3.17 -13.20
CA TYR A 246 -7.48 2.72 -13.11
C TYR A 246 -8.47 3.87 -13.28
N GLY A 247 -8.26 5.00 -12.58
CA GLY A 247 -9.10 6.19 -12.69
C GLY A 247 -9.18 6.73 -14.11
N GLU A 248 -8.03 6.84 -14.79
CA GLU A 248 -7.94 7.24 -16.19
C GLU A 248 -8.73 6.31 -17.11
N ALA A 249 -8.60 4.99 -16.92
CA ALA A 249 -9.34 4.00 -17.70
C ALA A 249 -10.86 4.11 -17.48
N MET A 250 -11.30 4.33 -16.23
CA MET A 250 -12.71 4.51 -15.90
C MET A 250 -13.30 5.77 -16.52
N LEU A 251 -12.57 6.88 -16.51
CA LEU A 251 -13.01 8.13 -17.15
C LEU A 251 -13.16 7.95 -18.66
N ARG A 252 -12.19 7.31 -19.34
CA ARG A 252 -12.27 7.01 -20.77
C ARG A 252 -13.46 6.10 -21.10
N ALA A 253 -13.71 5.08 -20.28
CA ALA A 253 -14.84 4.18 -20.46
C ALA A 253 -16.19 4.92 -20.33
N LEU A 254 -16.30 5.86 -19.38
CA LEU A 254 -17.50 6.70 -19.22
C LEU A 254 -17.70 7.64 -20.41
N ALA A 255 -16.64 8.29 -20.89
CA ALA A 255 -16.70 9.17 -22.06
C ALA A 255 -17.16 8.40 -23.31
N ASN A 256 -16.60 7.21 -23.54
CA ASN A 256 -16.97 6.35 -24.66
C ASN A 256 -18.44 5.88 -24.59
N ARG A 257 -18.97 5.64 -23.40
CA ARG A 257 -20.39 5.30 -23.21
C ARG A 257 -21.29 6.49 -23.51
N ALA A 258 -20.95 7.68 -23.00
CA ALA A 258 -21.71 8.90 -23.26
C ALA A 258 -21.77 9.23 -24.76
N ALA A 259 -20.66 9.05 -25.49
CA ALA A 259 -20.61 9.24 -26.94
C ALA A 259 -21.50 8.23 -27.72
N LYS A 260 -21.69 7.00 -27.19
CA LYS A 260 -22.53 5.98 -27.81
C LYS A 260 -24.03 6.16 -27.53
N THR A 261 -24.39 6.78 -26.42
CA THR A 261 -25.79 7.07 -26.04
C THR A 261 -26.29 8.43 -26.50
N GLY A 262 -25.40 9.27 -27.03
CA GLY A 262 -25.70 10.61 -27.56
C GLY A 262 -25.99 10.65 -29.06
N ASN A 263 -26.19 9.49 -29.71
CA ASN A 263 -26.73 9.34 -31.07
C ASN A 263 -28.12 8.68 -31.00
#